data_AF-A0A7Y3DFB9-F1
#
_entry.id   AF-A0A7Y3DFB9-F1
#
_cell.length_a   1.000
_cell.length_b   1.000
_cell.length_c   1.000
_cell.angle_alpha   90.00
_cell.angle_beta   90.00
_cell.angle_gamma   90.00
#
_symmetry.space_group_name_H-M   'P 1'
#
loop_
_entity.id
_entity.type
_entity.pdbx_description
1 polymer ?
#
loop_
_entity_poly.entity_id
_entity_poly.type
_entity_poly.pdbx_seq_one_letter_code
_entity_poly.pdbx_strand_id
1 'polypeptide(L)'
;YESVSDPLYRRWYYVGGALTLWTTWQVTTAAGVILGASVPAAWSLDFAIPLVFLALLVPALRDRPGVAAAIVGGVVAVAAANVSYNLGLIIGAACGIAAGVIVERVTT
;
A
#
# COMPACT_ATOMS: atom_id res chain seq x y z
N TYR A 1 12.38 28.51 23.81
CA TYR A 1 12.02 27.11 24.08
C TYR A 1 10.62 26.93 24.69
N GLU A 2 9.82 27.98 24.91
CA GLU A 2 8.39 27.86 25.31
C GLU A 2 7.42 27.54 24.15
N SER A 3 7.83 27.72 22.89
CA SER A 3 6.95 27.56 21.73
C SER A 3 6.56 26.11 21.40
N VAL A 4 7.27 25.12 21.95
CA VAL A 4 7.02 23.69 21.66
C VAL A 4 5.88 23.13 22.52
N SER A 5 5.62 23.73 23.69
CA SER A 5 4.57 23.31 24.63
C SER A 5 3.26 24.07 24.49
N ASP A 6 3.19 25.10 23.66
CA ASP A 6 1.97 25.87 23.44
C ASP A 6 0.94 25.03 22.65
N PRO A 7 -0.21 24.65 23.24
CA PRO A 7 -1.23 23.84 22.57
C PRO A 7 -1.71 24.47 21.27
N LEU A 8 -1.67 25.81 21.17
CA LEU A 8 -2.10 26.54 19.99
C LEU A 8 -1.11 26.35 18.82
N TYR A 9 0.20 26.41 19.08
CA TYR A 9 1.23 26.18 18.06
C TYR A 9 1.16 24.77 17.48
N ARG A 10 1.04 23.75 18.34
CA ARG A 10 0.89 22.35 17.91
C ARG A 10 -0.35 22.15 17.03
N ARG A 11 -1.48 22.78 17.38
CA ARG A 11 -2.71 22.71 16.59
C ARG A 11 -2.51 23.30 15.19
N TRP A 12 -1.95 24.50 15.07
CA TRP A 12 -1.71 25.13 13.77
C TRP A 12 -0.67 24.41 12.92
N TYR A 13 0.34 23.81 13.56
CA TYR A 13 1.31 22.96 12.86
C TYR A 13 0.63 21.73 12.22
N TYR A 14 -0.19 20.99 12.97
CA TYR A 14 -0.92 19.85 12.43
C TYR A 14 -1.96 20.25 11.39
N VAL A 15 -2.72 21.33 11.64
CA VAL A 15 -3.73 21.82 10.69
C VAL A 15 -3.07 22.28 9.39
N GLY A 16 -1.95 23.00 9.48
CA GLY A 16 -1.18 23.40 8.31
C GLY A 16 -0.69 22.20 7.50
N GLY A 17 -0.02 21.24 8.15
CA GLY A 17 0.45 20.02 7.50
C GLY A 17 -0.68 19.18 6.88
N ALA A 18 -1.78 19.01 7.61
CA ALA A 18 -2.95 18.28 7.13
C ALA A 18 -3.61 18.98 5.94
N LEU A 19 -3.76 20.31 5.99
CA LEU A 19 -4.39 21.09 4.92
C LEU A 19 -3.52 21.09 3.66
N THR A 20 -2.20 21.23 3.80
CA THR A 20 -1.27 21.12 2.67
C THR A 20 -1.35 19.73 2.05
N LEU A 21 -1.25 18.66 2.86
CA LEU A 21 -1.36 17.29 2.37
C LEU A 21 -2.68 17.06 1.66
N TRP A 22 -3.79 17.48 2.27
CA TRP A 22 -5.13 17.32 1.69
C TRP A 22 -5.28 18.08 0.37
N THR A 23 -4.81 19.33 0.31
CA THR A 23 -4.90 20.14 -0.92
C THR A 23 -4.03 19.57 -2.03
N THR A 24 -2.79 19.16 -1.72
CA THR A 24 -1.91 18.48 -2.68
C THR A 24 -2.51 17.18 -3.17
N TRP A 25 -3.12 16.39 -2.27
CA TRP A 25 -3.82 15.17 -2.65
C TRP A 25 -4.99 15.45 -3.59
N GLN A 26 -5.80 16.46 -3.29
CA GLN A 26 -6.93 16.86 -4.16
C GLN A 26 -6.46 17.33 -5.53
N VAL A 27 -5.44 18.21 -5.59
CA VAL A 27 -4.90 18.72 -6.85
C VAL A 27 -4.32 17.61 -7.71
N THR A 28 -3.53 16.71 -7.12
CA THR A 28 -2.95 15.57 -7.85
C THR A 28 -4.00 14.57 -8.30
N THR A 29 -5.04 14.31 -7.50
CA THR A 29 -6.17 13.46 -7.86
C THR A 29 -6.96 14.06 -9.02
N ALA A 30 -7.32 15.34 -8.94
CA ALA A 30 -8.04 16.03 -10.00
C ALA A 30 -7.23 16.04 -11.31
N ALA A 31 -5.93 16.34 -11.22
CA ALA A 31 -5.03 16.26 -12.36
C ALA A 31 -4.98 14.85 -12.95
N GLY A 32 -4.89 13.81 -12.11
CA GLY A 32 -4.90 12.41 -12.54
C GLY A 32 -6.19 12.01 -13.27
N VAL A 33 -7.35 12.45 -12.79
CA VAL A 33 -8.64 12.18 -13.46
C VAL A 33 -8.73 12.87 -14.81
N ILE A 34 -8.33 14.15 -14.89
CA ILE A 34 -8.40 14.94 -16.13
C ILE A 34 -7.41 14.41 -17.17
N LEU A 35 -6.15 14.18 -16.77
CA LEU A 35 -5.11 13.69 -17.67
C LEU A 35 -5.33 12.23 -18.04
N GLY A 36 -5.78 11.40 -17.10
CA GLY A 36 -6.06 9.98 -17.29
C GLY A 36 -7.10 9.71 -18.37
N ALA A 37 -8.13 10.57 -18.48
CA ALA A 37 -9.14 10.47 -19.53
C ALA A 37 -8.59 10.64 -20.96
N SER A 38 -7.41 11.27 -21.10
CA SER A 38 -6.76 11.50 -22.39
C SER A 38 -5.76 10.40 -22.76
N VAL A 39 -5.52 9.42 -21.88
CA VAL A 39 -4.50 8.38 -22.12
C VAL A 39 -5.07 7.25 -22.97
N PRO A 40 -4.35 6.80 -24.02
CA PRO A 40 -4.77 5.65 -24.82
C PRO A 40 -4.88 4.36 -24.00
N ALA A 41 -5.94 3.58 -24.23
CA ALA A 41 -6.13 2.28 -23.58
C ALA A 41 -4.97 1.29 -23.84
N ALA A 42 -4.23 1.46 -24.94
CA ALA A 42 -3.05 0.65 -25.26
C ALA A 42 -1.93 0.73 -24.20
N TRP A 43 -1.90 1.78 -23.38
CA TRP A 43 -0.84 1.98 -22.38
C TRP A 43 -1.03 1.14 -21.11
N SER A 44 -2.15 0.41 -20.97
CA SER A 44 -2.39 -0.55 -19.89
C SER A 44 -2.14 0.02 -18.49
N LEU A 45 -2.54 1.27 -18.27
CA LEU A 45 -2.37 1.99 -17.00
C LEU A 45 -3.05 1.31 -15.80
N ASP A 46 -4.00 0.40 -16.05
CA ASP A 46 -4.65 -0.40 -15.01
C ASP A 46 -3.65 -1.26 -14.21
N PHE A 47 -2.48 -1.58 -14.80
CA PHE A 47 -1.39 -2.27 -14.11
C PHE A 47 -0.46 -1.36 -13.30
N ALA A 48 -0.56 -0.04 -13.44
CA ALA A 48 0.32 0.89 -12.76
C ALA A 48 0.20 0.78 -11.23
N ILE A 49 -1.02 0.66 -10.70
CA ILE A 49 -1.26 0.53 -9.26
C ILE A 49 -0.61 -0.74 -8.71
N PRO A 50 -0.87 -1.95 -9.24
CA PRO A 50 -0.15 -3.17 -8.83
C PRO A 50 1.37 -3.04 -8.92
N LEU A 51 1.89 -2.41 -9.98
CA LEU A 51 3.33 -2.22 -10.16
C LEU A 51 3.95 -1.30 -9.12
N VAL A 52 3.27 -0.22 -8.71
CA VAL A 52 3.75 0.65 -7.63
C VAL A 52 3.82 -0.12 -6.31
N PHE A 53 2.80 -0.92 -5.99
CA PHE A 53 2.85 -1.77 -4.80
C PHE A 53 3.98 -2.79 -4.87
N LEU A 54 4.20 -3.43 -6.02
CA LEU A 54 5.32 -4.35 -6.22
C LEU A 54 6.68 -3.66 -6.10
N ALA A 55 6.82 -2.46 -6.68
CA ALA A 55 8.05 -1.68 -6.60
C ALA A 55 8.41 -1.29 -5.15
N LEU A 56 7.41 -1.09 -4.29
CA LEU A 56 7.59 -0.88 -2.85
C LEU A 56 7.82 -2.19 -2.08
N LEU A 57 7.13 -3.26 -2.47
CA LEU A 57 7.20 -4.56 -1.81
C LEU A 57 8.56 -5.23 -2.00
N VAL A 58 9.05 -5.31 -3.24
CA VAL A 58 10.29 -6.02 -3.58
C VAL A 58 11.49 -5.60 -2.71
N PRO A 59 11.82 -4.30 -2.54
CA PRO A 59 12.93 -3.89 -1.67
C PRO A 59 12.64 -4.04 -0.16
N ALA A 60 11.38 -4.21 0.23
CA ALA A 60 11.01 -4.49 1.61
C ALA A 60 11.25 -5.97 2.00
N LEU A 61 11.30 -6.87 1.02
CA LEU A 61 11.58 -8.30 1.23
C LEU A 61 13.08 -8.53 1.44
N ARG A 62 13.53 -8.52 2.69
CA ARG A 62 14.96 -8.63 3.06
C ARG A 62 15.37 -10.00 3.57
N ASP A 63 14.42 -10.86 3.87
CA ASP A 63 14.62 -12.10 4.61
C ASP A 63 13.74 -13.24 4.08
N ARG A 64 14.10 -14.48 4.43
CA ARG A 64 13.39 -15.69 3.96
C ARG A 64 11.93 -15.74 4.45
N PRO A 65 11.61 -15.38 5.70
CA PRO A 65 10.23 -15.28 6.17
C PRO A 65 9.39 -14.29 5.35
N GLY A 66 9.92 -13.09 5.08
CA GLY A 66 9.23 -12.08 4.25
C GLY A 66 8.94 -12.59 2.84
N VAL A 67 9.93 -13.21 2.19
CA VAL A 67 9.75 -13.79 0.84
C VAL A 67 8.71 -14.91 0.84
N ALA A 68 8.75 -15.80 1.84
CA ALA A 68 7.76 -16.87 1.96
C ALA A 68 6.34 -16.32 2.14
N ALA A 69 6.17 -15.30 2.99
CA ALA A 69 4.89 -14.62 3.19
C ALA A 69 4.37 -14.00 1.89
N ALA A 70 5.22 -13.32 1.12
CA ALA A 70 4.85 -12.69 -0.14
C ALA A 70 4.41 -13.71 -1.20
N ILE A 71 5.15 -14.82 -1.35
CA ILE A 71 4.82 -15.87 -2.32
C ILE A 71 3.50 -16.55 -1.94
N VAL A 72 3.36 -17.00 -0.69
CA VAL A 72 2.16 -17.69 -0.25
C VAL A 72 0.94 -16.78 -0.34
N GLY A 73 1.06 -15.54 0.14
CA GLY A 73 -0.04 -14.58 0.09
C GLY A 73 -0.48 -14.24 -1.32
N GLY A 74 0.48 -14.02 -2.24
CA GLY A 74 0.18 -13.78 -3.65
C GLY A 74 -0.49 -14.96 -4.34
N VAL A 75 0.02 -16.18 -4.15
CA VAL A 75 -0.56 -17.40 -4.74
C VAL A 75 -1.97 -17.65 -4.22
N VAL A 76 -2.18 -17.55 -2.91
CA VAL A 76 -3.51 -17.79 -2.31
C VAL A 76 -4.49 -16.70 -2.73
N ALA A 77 -4.07 -15.44 -2.81
CA ALA A 77 -4.93 -14.35 -3.29
C ALA A 77 -5.39 -14.57 -4.75
N VAL A 78 -4.49 -15.03 -5.62
CA VAL A 78 -4.82 -15.37 -7.02
C VAL A 78 -5.74 -16.59 -7.09
N ALA A 79 -5.46 -17.64 -6.30
CA ALA A 79 -6.32 -18.83 -6.26
C ALA A 79 -7.74 -18.50 -5.75
N ALA A 80 -7.85 -17.57 -4.81
CA ALA A 80 -9.12 -17.11 -4.23
C ALA A 80 -9.73 -15.90 -4.95
N ALA A 81 -9.27 -15.57 -6.17
CA ALA A 81 -9.74 -14.38 -6.90
C ALA A 81 -11.25 -14.40 -7.22
N ASN A 82 -11.87 -15.58 -7.31
CA ASN A 82 -13.30 -15.74 -7.60
C ASN A 82 -14.21 -15.53 -6.38
N VAL A 83 -13.67 -15.30 -5.17
CA VAL A 83 -14.47 -15.08 -3.97
C VAL A 83 -15.04 -13.66 -3.99
N SER A 84 -16.34 -13.52 -3.73
CA SER A 84 -17.02 -12.22 -3.67
C SER A 84 -16.42 -11.29 -2.62
N TYR A 85 -16.59 -9.98 -2.79
CA TYR A 85 -16.14 -8.92 -1.87
C TYR A 85 -14.61 -8.79 -1.67
N ASN A 86 -13.79 -9.22 -2.63
CA ASN A 86 -12.32 -9.18 -2.52
C ASN A 86 -11.77 -9.96 -1.32
N LEU A 87 -12.53 -10.92 -0.78
CA LEU A 87 -12.11 -11.75 0.35
C LEU A 87 -10.86 -12.59 0.03
N GLY A 88 -10.61 -12.87 -1.26
CA GLY A 88 -9.38 -13.53 -1.70
C GLY A 88 -8.11 -12.80 -1.24
N LEU A 89 -8.13 -11.46 -1.18
CA LEU A 89 -7.01 -10.67 -0.66
C LEU A 89 -6.81 -10.87 0.85
N ILE A 90 -7.90 -10.94 1.61
CA ILE A 90 -7.85 -11.16 3.06
C ILE A 90 -7.34 -12.56 3.38
N ILE A 91 -7.86 -13.57 2.67
CA ILE A 91 -7.41 -14.96 2.81
C ILE A 91 -5.93 -15.07 2.44
N GLY A 92 -5.52 -14.46 1.32
CA GLY A 92 -4.13 -14.40 0.91
C GLY A 92 -3.23 -13.76 1.98
N ALA A 93 -3.63 -12.60 2.52
CA ALA A 93 -2.88 -11.93 3.58
C ALA A 93 -2.75 -12.81 4.83
N ALA A 94 -3.84 -13.43 5.29
CA ALA A 94 -3.82 -14.31 6.45
C ALA A 94 -2.91 -15.53 6.24
N CYS A 95 -3.00 -16.19 5.08
CA CYS A 95 -2.14 -17.33 4.74
C CYS A 95 -0.67 -16.93 4.59
N GLY A 96 -0.39 -15.77 4.00
CA GLY A 96 0.96 -15.23 3.86
C GLY A 96 1.60 -14.94 5.23
N ILE A 97 0.88 -14.28 6.13
CA ILE A 97 1.34 -14.01 7.51
C ILE A 97 1.63 -15.33 8.22
N ALA A 98 0.72 -16.31 8.15
CA ALA A 98 0.93 -17.61 8.79
C ALA A 98 2.18 -18.32 8.26
N ALA A 99 2.38 -18.33 6.93
CA ALA A 99 3.57 -18.92 6.32
C ALA A 99 4.87 -18.20 6.73
N GLY A 100 4.86 -16.87 6.75
CA GLY A 100 6.00 -16.08 7.22
C GLY A 100 6.40 -16.43 8.66
N VAL A 101 5.43 -16.47 9.57
CA VAL A 101 5.65 -16.83 10.98
C VAL A 101 6.18 -18.26 11.13
N ILE A 102 5.66 -19.21 10.35
CA ILE A 102 6.15 -20.60 10.38
C ILE A 102 7.62 -20.65 9.92
N VAL A 103 7.96 -19.98 8.82
CA VAL A 103 9.33 -19.96 8.29
C VAL A 103 10.30 -19.26 9.24
N GLU A 104 9.87 -18.18 9.87
CA GLU A 104 10.64 -17.48 10.91
C GLU A 104 10.98 -18.42 12.07
N ARG A 105 9.99 -19.17 12.57
CA ARG A 105 10.16 -20.14 13.66
C ARG A 105 11.03 -21.34 13.31
N VAL A 106 11.10 -21.73 12.03
CA VAL A 106 11.94 -22.84 11.58
C VAL A 106 13.38 -22.40 11.35
N THR A 107 13.60 -21.11 11.04
CA THR A 107 14.92 -20.56 10.73
C THR A 107 15.63 -19.98 11.97
N THR A 108 14.89 -19.74 13.05
CA THR A 108 15.39 -19.29 14.37
C THR A 108 15.68 -20.49 15.26
#